data_AF-A0A3N5GE27-F1
#
_entry.id   AF-A0A3N5GE27-F1
#
_cell.length_a   1.000
_cell.length_b   1.000
_cell.length_c   1.000
_cell.angle_alpha   90.00
_cell.angle_beta   90.00
_cell.angle_gamma   90.00
#
_symmetry.space_group_name_H-M   'P 1'
#
loop_
_entity.id
_entity.type
_entity.pdbx_description
1 polymer ?
#
loop_
_entity_poly.entity_id
_entity_poly.type
_entity_poly.pdbx_seq_one_letter_code
_entity_poly.pdbx_strand_id
1 'polypeptide(L)'
;MSEHITQWLGAYHDGELRGLRLRQVEQHLAECAECQVGLDEIQGLSALLHDAAPAGDFLPTERFVANLTLSLPRQPERTQPRKAIEIGWWLIPVGILGAWVFIQITFALSDVTLFVANAGLLDGNLAWAQGNPPQMEWFATAMSLFGGQIGLVGQVALWDLNQAHLFVTQLTGRFFWQAVLALIYLGWLASWWLRHQHRASQNPGYFSQS
;
A
#
# COMPACT_ATOMS: atom_id res chain seq x y z
N MET A 1 42.87 39.27 -0.39
CA MET A 1 41.76 39.40 -1.36
C MET A 1 40.51 39.03 -0.59
N SER A 2 39.92 40.00 0.09
CA SER A 2 38.70 39.83 0.88
C SER A 2 37.55 39.54 -0.07
N GLU A 3 36.93 38.37 0.04
CA GLU A 3 35.71 38.07 -0.73
C GLU A 3 34.63 39.10 -0.38
N HIS A 4 34.09 39.76 -1.41
CA HIS A 4 32.98 40.69 -1.26
C HIS A 4 31.71 39.95 -0.85
N ILE A 5 30.93 40.57 0.03
CA ILE A 5 29.75 39.95 0.64
C ILE A 5 28.46 40.30 -0.13
N THR A 6 28.53 40.38 -1.47
CA THR A 6 27.43 40.83 -2.34
C THR A 6 26.14 40.05 -2.17
N GLN A 7 26.22 38.75 -1.89
CA GLN A 7 25.05 37.90 -1.66
C GLN A 7 24.25 38.25 -0.39
N TRP A 8 24.85 38.93 0.60
CA TRP A 8 24.18 39.27 1.87
C TRP A 8 23.67 40.72 1.90
N LEU A 9 24.10 41.57 0.97
CA LEU A 9 23.72 42.98 0.89
C LEU A 9 22.20 43.17 0.71
N GLY A 10 21.55 42.34 -0.12
CA GLY A 10 20.09 42.34 -0.28
C GLY A 10 19.35 41.97 1.01
N ALA A 11 19.73 40.84 1.63
CA ALA A 11 19.13 40.41 2.90
C ALA A 11 19.38 41.41 4.05
N TYR A 12 20.50 42.13 4.01
CA TYR A 12 20.79 43.23 4.94
C TYR A 12 19.84 44.41 4.71
N HIS A 13 19.67 44.84 3.46
CA HIS A 13 18.75 45.91 3.06
C HIS A 13 17.30 45.60 3.46
N ASP A 14 16.86 44.35 3.28
CA ASP A 14 15.50 43.90 3.59
C ASP A 14 15.28 43.62 5.09
N GLY A 15 16.32 43.77 5.93
CA GLY A 15 16.25 43.54 7.38
C GLY A 15 16.10 42.08 7.79
N GLU A 16 16.42 41.14 6.90
CA GLU A 16 16.29 39.70 7.15
C GLU A 16 17.46 39.13 7.97
N LEU A 17 18.59 39.85 8.03
CA LEU A 17 19.76 39.40 8.79
C LEU A 17 19.61 39.62 10.30
N ARG A 18 20.00 38.60 11.06
CA ARG A 18 19.94 38.62 12.53
C ARG A 18 21.21 38.06 13.16
N GLY A 19 21.50 38.49 14.38
CA GLY A 19 22.55 37.92 15.24
C GLY A 19 23.97 38.10 14.69
N LEU A 20 24.73 37.01 14.65
CA LEU A 20 26.15 37.01 14.27
C LEU A 20 26.39 37.49 12.84
N ARG A 21 25.50 37.13 11.90
CA ARG A 21 25.61 37.50 10.49
C ARG A 21 25.40 39.00 10.26
N LEU A 22 24.49 39.62 11.00
CA LEU A 22 24.28 41.06 10.95
C LEU A 22 25.56 41.81 11.33
N ARG A 23 26.16 41.45 12.47
CA ARG A 23 27.42 42.06 12.96
C ARG A 23 28.59 41.87 11.99
N GLN A 24 28.68 40.71 11.34
CA GLN A 24 29.71 40.43 10.34
C GLN A 24 29.57 41.33 9.11
N VAL A 25 28.34 41.53 8.61
CA VAL A 25 28.08 42.43 7.49
C VAL A 25 28.32 43.89 7.88
N GLU A 26 27.88 44.31 9.07
CA GLU A 26 28.14 45.67 9.59
C GLU A 26 29.64 45.96 9.71
N GLN A 27 30.42 45.01 10.26
CA GLN A 27 31.87 45.15 10.36
C GLN A 27 32.52 45.25 8.98
N HIS A 28 32.11 44.39 8.04
CA HIS A 28 32.66 44.44 6.68
C HIS A 28 32.28 45.73 5.93
N LEU A 29 31.06 46.22 6.10
CA LEU A 29 30.62 47.50 5.54
C LEU A 29 31.45 48.67 6.09
N ALA A 30 31.93 48.61 7.33
CA ALA A 30 32.81 49.64 7.89
C ALA A 30 34.20 49.68 7.23
N GLU A 31 34.66 48.56 6.68
CA GLU A 31 36.02 48.39 6.15
C GLU A 31 36.09 48.39 4.61
N CYS A 32 35.00 48.05 3.91
CA CYS A 32 34.98 47.87 2.46
C CYS A 32 34.16 48.94 1.74
N ALA A 33 34.84 49.87 1.06
CA ALA A 33 34.20 50.94 0.27
C ALA A 33 33.35 50.41 -0.90
N GLU A 34 33.76 49.31 -1.55
CA GLU A 34 33.00 48.73 -2.66
C GLU A 34 31.63 48.19 -2.21
N CYS A 35 31.55 47.58 -1.03
CA CYS A 35 30.29 47.10 -0.48
C CYS A 35 29.37 48.24 0.00
N GLN A 36 29.93 49.38 0.42
CA GLN A 36 29.14 50.59 0.70
C GLN A 36 28.48 51.12 -0.57
N VAL A 37 29.25 51.25 -1.66
CA VAL A 37 28.72 51.67 -2.97
C VAL A 37 27.60 50.75 -3.43
N GLY A 38 27.78 49.43 -3.32
CA GLY A 38 26.74 48.47 -3.68
C GLY A 38 25.47 48.59 -2.83
N LEU A 39 25.58 48.95 -1.55
CA LEU A 39 24.43 49.20 -0.69
C LEU A 39 23.68 50.48 -1.13
N ASP A 40 24.43 51.54 -1.44
CA ASP A 40 23.86 52.81 -1.91
C ASP A 40 23.14 52.64 -3.25
N GLU A 41 23.67 51.80 -4.15
CA GLU A 41 23.01 51.45 -5.42
C GLU A 41 21.66 50.74 -5.20
N ILE A 42 21.60 49.77 -4.27
CA ILE A 42 20.37 49.05 -3.92
C ILE A 42 19.34 50.03 -3.31
N GLN A 43 19.77 50.90 -2.39
CA GLN A 43 18.91 51.91 -1.79
C GLN A 43 18.39 52.91 -2.82
N GLY A 44 19.25 53.37 -3.73
CA GLY A 44 18.88 54.26 -4.83
C GLY A 44 17.86 53.64 -5.77
N LEU A 45 18.04 52.36 -6.13
CA LEU A 45 17.07 51.63 -6.95
C LEU A 45 15.73 51.47 -6.20
N SER A 46 15.76 51.16 -4.90
CA SER A 46 14.55 51.04 -4.07
C SER A 46 13.79 52.36 -4.01
N ALA A 47 14.49 53.49 -3.85
CA ALA A 47 13.89 54.82 -3.88
C ALA A 47 13.25 55.13 -5.24
N LEU A 48 13.94 54.84 -6.35
CA LEU A 48 13.37 55.02 -7.70
C LEU A 48 12.14 54.16 -7.93
N LEU A 49 12.12 52.92 -7.43
CA LEU A 49 10.95 52.04 -7.51
C LEU A 49 9.81 52.54 -6.63
N HIS A 50 10.11 53.12 -5.47
CA HIS A 50 9.11 53.73 -4.59
C HIS A 50 8.49 54.98 -5.21
N ASP A 51 9.29 55.83 -5.86
CA ASP A 51 8.83 57.04 -6.55
C ASP A 51 8.07 56.71 -7.84
N ALA A 52 8.48 55.65 -8.55
CA ALA A 52 7.81 55.17 -9.75
C ALA A 52 6.56 54.34 -9.44
N ALA A 53 6.41 53.85 -8.20
CA ALA A 53 5.21 53.17 -7.79
C ALA A 53 4.05 54.18 -7.88
N PRO A 54 3.03 53.92 -8.71
CA PRO A 54 1.90 54.82 -8.78
C PRO A 54 1.31 54.94 -7.38
N ALA A 55 1.07 56.17 -6.94
CA ALA A 55 0.25 56.49 -5.77
C ALA A 55 -1.23 56.13 -6.01
N GLY A 56 -1.47 54.99 -6.64
CA GLY A 56 -2.78 54.44 -6.88
C GLY A 56 -3.38 54.06 -5.55
N ASP A 57 -4.59 54.52 -5.32
CA ASP A 57 -5.46 54.09 -4.23
C ASP A 57 -5.35 52.58 -4.08
N PHE A 58 -4.58 52.14 -3.08
CA PHE A 58 -4.55 50.75 -2.69
C PHE A 58 -6.01 50.40 -2.41
N LEU A 59 -6.54 49.45 -3.19
CA LEU A 59 -7.89 48.97 -2.97
C LEU A 59 -8.01 48.62 -1.48
N PRO A 60 -9.11 49.02 -0.82
CA PRO A 60 -9.33 48.68 0.57
C PRO A 60 -9.06 47.19 0.77
N THR A 61 -8.36 46.82 1.84
CA THR A 61 -7.93 45.45 2.14
C THR A 61 -9.07 44.44 1.94
N GLU A 62 -10.30 44.85 2.24
CA GLU A 62 -11.51 44.03 2.07
C GLU A 62 -11.81 43.71 0.60
N ARG A 63 -11.64 44.67 -0.32
CA ARG A 63 -11.84 44.46 -1.76
C ARG A 63 -10.72 43.63 -2.37
N PHE A 64 -9.49 43.79 -1.90
CA PHE A 64 -8.36 42.96 -2.32
C PHE A 64 -8.59 41.50 -1.93
N VAL A 65 -8.93 41.24 -0.66
CA VAL A 65 -9.22 39.88 -0.18
C VAL A 65 -10.39 39.28 -0.97
N ALA A 66 -11.47 40.03 -1.21
CA ALA A 66 -12.59 39.55 -2.00
C ALA A 66 -12.19 39.10 -3.42
N ASN A 67 -11.42 39.92 -4.14
CA ASN A 67 -10.91 39.56 -5.47
C ASN A 67 -9.95 38.37 -5.42
N LEU A 68 -9.06 38.32 -4.43
CA LEU A 68 -8.13 37.20 -4.26
C LEU A 68 -8.89 35.89 -3.99
N THR A 69 -9.96 35.95 -3.19
CA THR A 69 -10.78 34.78 -2.84
C THR A 69 -11.54 34.26 -4.08
N LEU A 70 -11.90 35.14 -5.01
CA LEU A 70 -12.53 34.77 -6.28
C LEU A 70 -11.54 34.25 -7.33
N SER A 71 -10.30 34.76 -7.32
CA SER A 71 -9.24 34.33 -8.24
C SER A 71 -8.54 33.04 -7.81
N LEU A 72 -8.61 32.67 -6.54
CA LEU A 72 -8.07 31.40 -6.08
C LEU A 72 -8.95 30.25 -6.62
N PRO A 73 -8.37 29.29 -7.36
CA PRO A 73 -9.11 28.11 -7.78
C PRO A 73 -9.62 27.42 -6.53
N ARG A 74 -10.95 27.39 -6.35
CA ARG A 74 -11.60 26.64 -5.26
C ARG A 74 -11.05 25.22 -5.32
N GLN A 75 -10.17 24.87 -4.39
CA GLN A 75 -9.81 23.49 -4.19
C GLN A 75 -11.11 22.80 -3.82
N PRO A 76 -11.59 21.83 -4.62
CA PRO A 76 -12.76 21.08 -4.26
C PRO A 76 -12.45 20.48 -2.90
N GLU A 77 -13.26 20.84 -1.92
CA GLU A 77 -13.21 20.33 -0.57
C GLU A 77 -13.34 18.81 -0.72
N ARG A 78 -12.19 18.13 -0.72
CA ARG A 78 -12.12 16.68 -0.85
C ARG A 78 -12.72 16.16 0.44
N THR A 79 -14.03 15.99 0.44
CA THR A 79 -14.73 15.12 1.37
C THR A 79 -13.87 13.88 1.55
N GLN A 80 -13.75 13.44 2.80
CA GLN A 80 -12.67 12.62 3.31
C GLN A 80 -12.87 11.09 3.19
N PRO A 81 -13.74 10.47 2.35
CA PRO A 81 -13.92 9.02 2.41
C PRO A 81 -12.73 8.23 1.84
N ARG A 82 -11.72 8.90 1.26
CA ARG A 82 -10.52 8.24 0.74
C ARG A 82 -9.68 7.56 1.83
N LYS A 83 -9.57 8.14 3.04
CA LYS A 83 -8.74 7.56 4.11
C LYS A 83 -9.28 6.22 4.62
N ALA A 84 -10.59 6.10 4.79
CA ALA A 84 -11.20 4.85 5.26
C ALA A 84 -11.09 3.72 4.21
N ILE A 85 -11.27 4.05 2.94
CA ILE A 85 -11.09 3.10 1.83
C ILE A 85 -9.63 2.68 1.67
N GLU A 86 -8.68 3.57 1.93
CA GLU A 86 -7.24 3.27 1.86
C GLU A 86 -6.81 2.30 2.97
N ILE A 87 -7.37 2.45 4.18
CA ILE A 87 -7.16 1.50 5.29
C ILE A 87 -7.84 0.15 4.99
N GLY A 88 -9.09 0.17 4.51
CA GLY A 88 -9.81 -1.06 4.16
C GLY A 88 -9.13 -1.86 3.05
N TRP A 89 -8.46 -1.19 2.12
CA TRP A 89 -7.75 -1.84 1.03
C TRP A 89 -6.45 -2.52 1.47
N TRP A 90 -5.80 -2.04 2.53
CA TRP A 90 -4.59 -2.67 3.10
C TRP A 90 -4.89 -3.92 3.93
N LEU A 91 -6.12 -4.03 4.47
CA LEU A 91 -6.55 -5.18 5.27
C LEU A 91 -6.90 -6.42 4.45
N ILE A 92 -7.15 -6.28 3.15
CA ILE A 92 -7.50 -7.42 2.27
C ILE A 92 -6.44 -8.53 2.28
N PRO A 93 -5.13 -8.27 2.04
CA PRO A 93 -4.12 -9.34 2.07
C PRO A 93 -3.98 -10.00 3.45
N VAL A 94 -4.10 -9.21 4.52
CA VAL A 94 -4.08 -9.70 5.91
C VAL A 94 -5.26 -10.64 6.15
N GLY A 95 -6.45 -10.26 5.70
CA GLY A 95 -7.66 -11.08 5.79
C GLY A 95 -7.56 -12.39 5.00
N ILE A 96 -7.01 -12.34 3.77
CA ILE A 96 -6.79 -13.54 2.95
C ILE A 96 -5.81 -14.51 3.63
N LEU A 97 -4.71 -14.02 4.18
CA LEU A 97 -3.76 -14.85 4.92
C LEU A 97 -4.38 -15.44 6.18
N GLY A 98 -5.14 -14.64 6.95
CA GLY A 98 -5.84 -15.10 8.13
C GLY A 98 -6.82 -16.23 7.83
N ALA A 99 -7.64 -16.06 6.77
CA ALA A 99 -8.57 -17.10 6.32
C ALA A 99 -7.83 -18.37 5.86
N TRP A 100 -6.72 -18.23 5.13
CA TRP A 100 -5.92 -19.37 4.69
C TRP A 100 -5.33 -20.17 5.86
N VAL A 101 -4.72 -19.49 6.84
CA VAL A 101 -4.17 -20.13 8.05
C VAL A 101 -5.28 -20.84 8.83
N PHE A 102 -6.43 -20.19 9.00
CA PHE A 102 -7.58 -20.77 9.70
C PHE A 102 -8.07 -22.07 9.03
N ILE A 103 -8.18 -22.07 7.70
CA ILE A 103 -8.57 -23.25 6.92
C ILE A 103 -7.55 -24.38 7.11
N GLN A 104 -6.24 -24.08 7.04
CA GLN A 104 -5.18 -25.07 7.23
C GLN A 104 -5.23 -25.70 8.62
N ILE A 105 -5.40 -24.89 9.67
CA ILE A 105 -5.50 -25.37 11.04
C ILE A 105 -6.72 -26.30 11.20
N THR A 106 -7.87 -25.89 10.67
CA THR A 106 -9.11 -26.70 10.76
C THR A 106 -8.94 -28.07 10.10
N PHE A 107 -8.32 -28.11 8.92
CA PHE A 107 -8.03 -29.36 8.23
C PHE A 107 -6.97 -30.21 8.95
N ALA A 108 -5.91 -29.60 9.48
CA ALA A 108 -4.89 -30.30 10.26
C ALA A 108 -5.47 -30.94 11.52
N LEU A 109 -6.35 -30.23 12.24
CA LEU A 109 -7.07 -30.80 13.38
C LEU A 109 -7.94 -31.99 12.96
N SER A 110 -8.62 -31.88 11.82
CA SER A 110 -9.46 -32.97 11.30
C SER A 110 -8.62 -34.21 10.97
N ASP A 111 -7.49 -34.03 10.30
CA ASP A 111 -6.55 -35.12 9.97
C ASP A 111 -6.00 -35.80 11.24
N VAL A 112 -5.62 -35.02 12.26
CA VAL A 112 -5.15 -35.56 13.54
C VAL A 112 -6.24 -36.34 14.25
N THR A 113 -7.48 -35.83 14.30
CA THR A 113 -8.60 -36.55 14.93
C THR A 113 -8.90 -37.87 14.23
N LEU A 114 -8.88 -37.90 12.89
CA LEU A 114 -9.06 -39.12 12.11
C LEU A 114 -7.90 -40.10 12.32
N PHE A 115 -6.67 -39.60 12.40
CA PHE A 115 -5.49 -40.43 12.67
C PHE A 115 -5.57 -41.10 14.04
N VAL A 116 -5.89 -40.34 15.09
CA VAL A 116 -6.03 -40.87 16.46
C VAL A 116 -7.19 -41.87 16.55
N ALA A 117 -8.30 -41.61 15.85
CA ALA A 117 -9.42 -42.54 15.76
C ALA A 117 -9.02 -43.84 15.05
N ASN A 118 -8.29 -43.77 13.94
CA ASN A 118 -7.79 -44.94 13.20
C ASN A 118 -6.72 -45.72 13.95
N ALA A 119 -5.93 -45.07 14.82
CA ALA A 119 -4.93 -45.71 15.66
C ALA A 119 -5.53 -46.54 16.80
N GLY A 120 -6.87 -46.56 16.94
CA GLY A 120 -7.56 -47.29 18.02
C GLY A 120 -7.36 -46.68 19.40
N LEU A 121 -6.80 -45.45 19.49
CA LEU A 121 -6.53 -44.76 20.74
C LEU A 121 -7.79 -44.17 21.41
N LEU A 122 -8.88 -44.09 20.65
CA LEU A 122 -10.19 -43.64 21.12
C LEU A 122 -11.11 -44.86 21.28
N ASP A 123 -10.86 -45.62 22.35
CA ASP A 123 -11.57 -46.85 22.66
C ASP A 123 -13.07 -46.59 22.90
N GLY A 124 -13.94 -47.28 22.16
CA GLY A 124 -15.38 -47.45 22.43
C GLY A 124 -16.37 -46.32 22.04
N ASN A 125 -16.02 -45.03 22.15
CA ASN A 125 -17.04 -43.95 22.13
C ASN A 125 -17.23 -43.22 20.78
N LEU A 126 -16.51 -43.60 19.72
CA LEU A 126 -16.59 -42.98 18.39
C LEU A 126 -17.00 -43.93 17.27
N ALA A 127 -17.66 -45.05 17.59
CA ALA A 127 -18.21 -45.96 16.58
C ALA A 127 -19.17 -45.26 15.59
N TRP A 128 -19.83 -44.17 16.01
CA TRP A 128 -20.67 -43.32 15.16
C TRP A 128 -19.87 -42.40 14.22
N ALA A 129 -18.62 -42.08 14.55
CA ALA A 129 -17.70 -41.30 13.71
C ALA A 129 -16.89 -42.19 12.77
N GLN A 130 -16.73 -43.49 13.09
CA GLN A 130 -16.37 -44.55 12.14
C GLN A 130 -17.55 -44.90 11.21
N GLY A 131 -18.23 -43.88 10.67
CA GLY A 131 -19.12 -44.07 9.53
C GLY A 131 -18.35 -44.84 8.44
N ASN A 132 -19.07 -45.69 7.70
CA ASN A 132 -18.50 -46.53 6.63
C ASN A 132 -17.35 -45.79 5.94
N PRO A 133 -16.16 -46.42 5.83
CA PRO A 133 -15.03 -45.76 5.18
C PRO A 133 -15.54 -45.19 3.86
N PRO A 134 -15.21 -43.94 3.50
CA PRO A 134 -15.75 -43.29 2.33
C PRO A 134 -15.38 -44.11 1.09
N GLN A 135 -16.26 -45.05 0.75
CA GLN A 135 -16.16 -45.91 -0.40
C GLN A 135 -16.90 -45.17 -1.50
N MET A 136 -16.22 -44.93 -2.60
CA MET A 136 -16.87 -44.30 -3.73
C MET A 136 -17.98 -45.20 -4.26
N GLU A 137 -19.06 -44.58 -4.72
CA GLU A 137 -20.22 -45.31 -5.26
C GLU A 137 -19.83 -46.24 -6.41
N TRP A 138 -18.82 -45.87 -7.22
CA TRP A 138 -18.31 -46.74 -8.29
C TRP A 138 -17.66 -48.01 -7.74
N PHE A 139 -16.93 -47.94 -6.63
CA PHE A 139 -16.27 -49.09 -6.01
C PHE A 139 -17.31 -50.03 -5.40
N ALA A 140 -18.29 -49.47 -4.70
CA ALA A 140 -19.43 -50.24 -4.18
C ALA A 140 -20.19 -50.95 -5.29
N THR A 141 -20.43 -50.25 -6.41
CA THR A 141 -21.10 -50.81 -7.60
C THR A 141 -20.26 -51.92 -8.24
N ALA A 142 -18.95 -51.70 -8.42
CA ALA A 142 -18.03 -52.68 -8.98
C ALA A 142 -17.92 -53.94 -8.10
N MET A 143 -17.82 -53.78 -6.78
CA MET A 143 -17.82 -54.91 -5.84
C MET A 143 -19.17 -55.63 -5.80
N SER A 144 -20.30 -54.93 -5.96
CA SER A 144 -21.61 -55.57 -6.01
C SER A 144 -21.80 -56.43 -7.27
N LEU A 145 -21.29 -55.96 -8.42
CA LEU A 145 -21.47 -56.61 -9.72
C LEU A 145 -20.47 -57.75 -9.94
N PHE A 146 -19.23 -57.57 -9.48
CA PHE A 146 -18.13 -58.47 -9.82
C PHE A 146 -17.47 -59.12 -8.60
N GLY A 147 -17.79 -58.71 -7.37
CA GLY A 147 -17.05 -59.12 -6.16
C GLY A 147 -16.97 -60.63 -5.92
N GLY A 148 -17.99 -61.39 -6.35
CA GLY A 148 -18.00 -62.85 -6.26
C GLY A 148 -17.19 -63.57 -7.36
N GLN A 149 -16.84 -62.88 -8.45
CA GLN A 149 -16.10 -63.44 -9.59
C GLN A 149 -14.62 -63.05 -9.59
N ILE A 150 -14.28 -61.98 -8.88
CA ILE A 150 -12.91 -61.48 -8.81
C ILE A 150 -12.16 -62.26 -7.71
N GLY A 151 -11.12 -62.99 -8.09
CA GLY A 151 -10.24 -63.67 -7.14
C GLY A 151 -9.51 -62.69 -6.21
N LEU A 152 -8.85 -63.23 -5.19
CA LEU A 152 -8.21 -62.47 -4.11
C LEU A 152 -7.23 -61.38 -4.62
N VAL A 153 -6.49 -61.66 -5.70
CA VAL A 153 -5.58 -60.70 -6.35
C VAL A 153 -6.31 -59.50 -6.95
N GLY A 154 -7.47 -59.72 -7.57
CA GLY A 154 -8.24 -58.63 -8.17
C GLY A 154 -8.97 -57.77 -7.13
N GLN A 155 -9.33 -58.35 -5.98
CA GLN A 155 -9.88 -57.58 -4.86
C GLN A 155 -8.83 -56.63 -4.27
N VAL A 156 -7.58 -57.07 -4.11
CA VAL A 156 -6.46 -56.21 -3.66
C VAL A 156 -6.19 -55.11 -4.68
N ALA A 157 -6.13 -55.45 -5.98
CA ALA A 157 -5.92 -54.46 -7.03
C ALA A 157 -7.02 -53.39 -7.07
N LEU A 158 -8.30 -53.77 -6.90
CA LEU A 158 -9.41 -52.82 -6.84
C LEU A 158 -9.39 -51.96 -5.58
N TRP A 159 -8.98 -52.52 -4.44
CA TRP A 159 -8.82 -51.78 -3.21
C TRP A 159 -7.72 -50.71 -3.32
N ASP A 160 -6.56 -51.07 -3.88
CA ASP A 160 -5.46 -50.13 -4.15
C ASP A 160 -5.91 -49.01 -5.11
N LEU A 161 -6.70 -49.35 -6.13
CA LEU A 161 -7.21 -48.39 -7.10
C LEU A 161 -8.22 -47.42 -6.46
N ASN A 162 -9.07 -47.91 -5.55
CA ASN A 162 -9.95 -47.07 -4.76
C ASN A 162 -9.17 -46.13 -3.82
N GLN A 163 -8.11 -46.63 -3.17
CA GLN A 163 -7.23 -45.79 -2.33
C GLN A 163 -6.50 -44.72 -3.15
N ALA A 164 -5.94 -45.08 -4.29
CA ALA A 164 -5.28 -44.14 -5.19
C ALA A 164 -6.25 -43.05 -5.67
N HIS A 165 -7.48 -43.42 -6.01
CA HIS A 165 -8.50 -42.46 -6.42
C HIS A 165 -8.94 -41.53 -5.28
N LEU A 166 -9.19 -42.06 -4.08
CA LEU A 166 -9.51 -41.26 -2.90
C LEU A 166 -8.40 -40.25 -2.61
N PHE A 167 -7.14 -40.70 -2.66
CA PHE A 167 -5.97 -39.83 -2.53
C PHE A 167 -5.99 -38.71 -3.57
N VAL A 168 -6.19 -39.03 -4.87
CA VAL A 168 -6.26 -38.03 -5.94
C VAL A 168 -7.39 -37.04 -5.71
N THR A 169 -8.59 -37.48 -5.32
CA THR A 169 -9.72 -36.57 -5.08
C THR A 169 -9.50 -35.66 -3.88
N GLN A 170 -8.91 -36.18 -2.80
CA GLN A 170 -8.58 -35.39 -1.61
C GLN A 170 -7.47 -34.37 -1.91
N LEU A 171 -6.47 -34.79 -2.68
CA LEU A 171 -5.38 -33.94 -3.16
C LEU A 171 -5.93 -32.81 -4.04
N THR A 172 -6.79 -33.16 -5.01
CA THR A 172 -7.39 -32.23 -5.95
C THR A 172 -8.29 -31.22 -5.23
N GLY A 173 -9.10 -31.66 -4.26
CA GLY A 173 -9.94 -30.77 -3.46
C GLY A 173 -9.13 -29.76 -2.65
N ARG A 174 -8.04 -30.20 -2.00
CA ARG A 174 -7.14 -29.29 -1.25
C ARG A 174 -6.44 -28.29 -2.16
N PHE A 175 -5.87 -28.74 -3.28
CA PHE A 175 -5.15 -27.85 -4.20
C PHE A 175 -6.08 -26.91 -4.95
N PHE A 176 -7.30 -27.33 -5.27
CA PHE A 176 -8.27 -26.48 -5.95
C PHE A 176 -8.55 -25.21 -5.14
N TRP A 177 -8.82 -25.35 -3.84
CA TRP A 177 -9.10 -24.19 -2.99
C TRP A 177 -7.87 -23.28 -2.81
N GLN A 178 -6.68 -23.87 -2.70
CA GLN A 178 -5.43 -23.10 -2.67
C GLN A 178 -5.18 -22.33 -3.96
N ALA A 179 -5.45 -22.95 -5.11
CA ALA A 179 -5.34 -22.30 -6.42
C ALA A 179 -6.32 -21.14 -6.56
N VAL A 180 -7.57 -21.30 -6.12
CA VAL A 180 -8.57 -20.22 -6.11
C VAL A 180 -8.11 -19.04 -5.26
N LEU A 181 -7.61 -19.28 -4.04
CA LEU A 181 -7.08 -18.22 -3.17
C LEU A 181 -5.86 -17.53 -3.79
N ALA A 182 -4.95 -18.29 -4.39
CA ALA A 182 -3.79 -17.74 -5.09
C ALA A 182 -4.19 -16.84 -6.26
N LEU A 183 -5.19 -17.23 -7.05
CA LEU A 183 -5.72 -16.42 -8.15
C LEU A 183 -6.37 -15.12 -7.64
N ILE A 184 -7.15 -15.19 -6.56
CA ILE A 184 -7.75 -14.01 -5.92
C ILE A 184 -6.65 -13.04 -5.46
N TYR A 185 -5.60 -13.57 -4.82
CA TYR A 185 -4.47 -12.78 -4.34
C TYR A 185 -3.70 -12.13 -5.50
N LEU A 186 -3.40 -12.88 -6.56
CA LEU A 186 -2.73 -12.35 -7.76
C LEU A 186 -3.58 -11.29 -8.45
N GLY A 187 -4.90 -11.49 -8.56
CA GLY A 187 -5.84 -10.51 -9.11
C GLY A 187 -5.88 -9.21 -8.29
N TRP A 188 -5.82 -9.31 -6.96
CA TRP A 188 -5.70 -8.15 -6.07
C TRP A 188 -4.38 -7.42 -6.31
N LEU A 189 -3.26 -8.14 -6.38
CA LEU A 189 -1.93 -7.57 -6.58
C LEU A 189 -1.78 -6.88 -7.94
N ALA A 190 -2.31 -7.48 -9.00
CA ALA A 190 -2.39 -6.87 -10.33
C ALA A 190 -3.24 -5.58 -10.33
N SER A 191 -4.40 -5.62 -9.68
CA SER A 191 -5.26 -4.44 -9.52
C SER A 191 -4.60 -3.33 -8.71
N TRP A 192 -3.83 -3.70 -7.68
CA TRP A 192 -3.05 -2.77 -6.87
C TRP A 192 -1.97 -2.08 -7.68
N TRP A 193 -1.21 -2.85 -8.46
CA TRP A 193 -0.16 -2.32 -9.31
C TRP A 193 -0.70 -1.35 -10.37
N LEU A 194 -1.82 -1.71 -11.03
CA LEU A 194 -2.45 -0.87 -12.05
C LEU A 194 -2.91 0.49 -11.48
N ARG A 195 -3.52 0.48 -10.28
CA ARG A 195 -3.90 1.72 -9.59
C ARG A 195 -2.70 2.57 -9.20
N HIS A 196 -1.59 1.95 -8.79
CA HIS A 196 -0.41 2.68 -8.39
C HIS A 196 0.27 3.38 -9.58
N GLN A 197 0.32 2.72 -10.74
CA GLN A 197 0.84 3.30 -11.97
C GLN A 197 0.05 4.55 -12.38
N HIS A 198 -1.29 4.51 -12.30
CA HIS A 198 -2.13 5.68 -12.58
C HIS A 198 -1.90 6.85 -11.62
N ARG A 199 -1.57 6.59 -10.34
CA ARG A 199 -1.21 7.66 -9.39
C ARG A 199 0.15 8.26 -9.70
N ALA A 200 1.12 7.47 -10.15
CA ALA A 200 2.46 7.95 -10.53
C ALA A 200 2.43 8.80 -11.81
N SER A 201 1.62 8.42 -12.80
CA SER A 201 1.49 9.15 -14.06
C SER A 201 0.73 10.47 -13.94
N GLN A 202 -0.07 10.66 -12.88
CA GLN A 202 -0.83 11.90 -12.63
C GLN A 202 -0.03 12.98 -11.89
N ASN A 203 1.22 12.70 -11.49
CA ASN A 203 2.06 13.67 -10.80
C ASN A 203 3.35 14.07 -11.56
N PRO A 204 3.30 14.44 -12.85
CA PRO A 204 4.48 14.91 -13.58
C PRO A 204 4.90 16.36 -13.21
N GLY A 205 4.16 17.05 -12.35
CA GLY A 205 4.26 18.51 -12.17
C GLY A 205 5.33 19.04 -11.19
N TYR A 206 6.23 18.22 -10.63
CA TYR A 206 7.16 18.68 -9.59
C TYR A 206 8.64 18.73 -9.98
N PHE A 207 8.99 18.46 -11.25
CA PHE A 207 10.40 18.41 -11.68
C PHE A 207 10.91 19.66 -12.42
N SER A 208 10.23 20.81 -12.36
CA SER A 208 10.71 22.05 -13.00
C SER A 208 10.82 23.24 -12.06
N GLN A 209 11.60 23.11 -10.98
CA GLN A 209 12.17 24.26 -10.28
C GLN A 209 13.57 23.88 -9.77
N SER A 210 14.56 24.03 -10.65
CA SER A 210 15.98 24.15 -10.31
C SER A 210 16.63 25.08 -11.33
#